data_AF-A0A7S4UA16-F1
#
_entry.id   AF-A0A7S4UA16-F1
#
_cell.length_a   1.000
_cell.length_b   1.000
_cell.length_c   1.000
_cell.angle_alpha   90.00
_cell.angle_beta   90.00
_cell.angle_gamma   90.00
#
_symmetry.space_group_name_H-M   'P 1'
#
loop_
_entity.id
_entity.type
_entity.pdbx_description
1 polymer ?
#
loop_
_entity_poly.entity_id
_entity_poly.type
_entity_poly.pdbx_seq_one_letter_code
_entity_poly.pdbx_strand_id
1 'polypeptide(L)'
;KIWECDSLLRTGRAVLLPVPNETIGTEEIVVLAEVKKGANPKKAKAEKIARTIDSILRCTFGLQCAKIEFYAAGKAIEKTTSGKPRRQAMLHKYVSGKMNPLFVFTAAKLLNTAAPSKKSRSQMKKEKKSLKKMESSKSPKMDSSKSPKPCLSPQTTQSGDVFNKNEQIDLGKPKIKEAEEEGEGEG
;
A
#
# COMPACT_ATOMS: atom_id res chain seq x y z
N LYS A 1 -5.95 -3.57 -14.66
CA LYS A 1 -6.18 -4.11 -13.29
C LYS A 1 -6.37 -3.02 -12.21
N ILE A 2 -5.81 -1.81 -12.35
CA ILE A 2 -5.94 -0.70 -11.37
C ILE A 2 -7.41 -0.27 -11.11
N TRP A 3 -8.29 -0.53 -12.08
CA TRP A 3 -9.68 -0.08 -12.14
C TRP A 3 -10.57 -0.81 -11.12
N GLU A 4 -10.13 -1.98 -10.64
CA GLU A 4 -10.89 -2.76 -9.66
C GLU A 4 -10.91 -2.09 -8.27
N CYS A 5 -9.85 -1.33 -7.93
CA CYS A 5 -9.74 -0.61 -6.66
C CYS A 5 -10.82 0.48 -6.52
N ASP A 6 -11.16 1.14 -7.63
CA ASP A 6 -12.11 2.26 -7.64
C ASP A 6 -13.55 1.81 -7.33
N SER A 7 -13.86 0.52 -7.52
CA SER A 7 -15.20 -0.01 -7.22
C SER A 7 -15.50 -0.15 -5.72
N LEU A 8 -14.50 -0.08 -4.84
CA LEU A 8 -14.68 -0.25 -3.40
C LEU A 8 -14.07 0.90 -2.59
N LEU A 9 -12.89 1.38 -2.98
CA LEU A 9 -12.19 2.41 -2.25
C LEU A 9 -12.75 3.78 -2.59
N ARG A 10 -12.83 4.65 -1.58
CA ARG A 10 -13.17 6.05 -1.80
C ARG A 10 -11.96 6.78 -2.37
N THR A 11 -12.15 7.45 -3.51
CA THR A 11 -11.09 8.18 -4.20
C THR A 11 -10.45 9.22 -3.28
N GLY A 12 -9.12 9.31 -3.29
CA GLY A 12 -8.36 10.22 -2.42
C GLY A 12 -8.48 9.92 -0.92
N ARG A 13 -8.90 8.70 -0.55
CA ARG A 13 -8.99 8.19 0.83
C ARG A 13 -8.23 6.86 0.95
N ALA A 14 -6.98 6.89 0.52
CA ALA A 14 -5.98 5.89 0.85
C ALA A 14 -4.69 6.62 1.23
N VAL A 15 -4.05 6.20 2.31
CA VAL A 15 -2.84 6.82 2.83
C VAL A 15 -1.87 5.73 3.26
N LEU A 16 -0.61 5.92 2.93
CA LEU A 16 0.52 5.14 3.40
C LEU A 16 1.12 5.84 4.63
N LEU A 17 1.33 5.11 5.71
CA LEU A 17 1.92 5.56 6.96
C LEU A 17 3.19 4.76 7.26
N PRO A 18 4.31 5.43 7.57
CA PRO A 18 5.44 4.80 8.24
C PRO A 18 5.11 4.65 9.72
N VAL A 19 5.10 3.43 10.22
CA VAL A 19 4.80 3.11 11.63
C VAL A 19 6.08 2.61 12.27
N PRO A 20 6.56 3.24 13.36
CA PRO A 20 7.75 2.74 14.05
C PRO A 20 7.50 1.33 14.61
N ASN A 21 8.42 0.40 14.36
CA ASN A 21 8.40 -0.93 14.95
C ASN A 21 9.64 -1.10 15.87
N GLU A 22 9.38 -1.10 17.18
CA GLU A 22 10.41 -1.24 18.21
C GLU A 22 11.14 -2.59 18.17
N THR A 23 10.49 -3.65 17.66
CA THR A 23 11.09 -4.99 17.59
C THR A 23 12.20 -5.07 16.53
N ILE A 24 12.00 -4.42 15.39
CA ILE A 24 12.95 -4.45 14.27
C ILE A 24 13.92 -3.26 14.36
N GLY A 25 13.56 -2.22 15.12
CA GLY A 25 14.30 -0.96 15.18
C GLY A 25 14.15 -0.11 13.91
N THR A 26 13.13 -0.39 13.09
CA THR A 26 12.88 0.29 11.82
C THR A 26 11.41 0.65 11.67
N GLU A 27 11.07 1.40 10.62
CA GLU A 27 9.68 1.71 10.27
C GLU A 27 9.06 0.60 9.41
N GLU A 28 7.80 0.26 9.70
CA GLU A 28 6.96 -0.59 8.88
C GLU A 28 5.98 0.24 8.06
N ILE A 29 5.74 -0.19 6.82
CA ILE A 29 4.79 0.49 5.94
C ILE A 29 3.38 -0.06 6.15
N VAL A 30 2.46 0.78 6.62
CA VAL A 30 1.03 0.45 6.76
C VAL A 30 0.20 1.27 5.79
N VAL A 31 -0.76 0.64 5.12
CA VAL A 31 -1.72 1.33 4.26
C VAL A 31 -3.08 1.36 4.92
N LEU A 32 -3.63 2.57 5.08
CA LEU A 32 -5.00 2.79 5.52
C LEU A 32 -5.86 3.19 4.30
N ALA A 33 -7.00 2.56 4.12
CA ALA A 33 -7.93 2.89 3.04
C ALA A 33 -9.38 2.93 3.53
N GLU A 34 -10.16 3.91 3.08
CA GLU A 34 -11.59 3.98 3.37
C GLU A 34 -12.43 3.37 2.24
N VAL A 35 -13.42 2.57 2.63
CA VAL A 35 -14.42 2.06 1.68
C VAL A 35 -15.46 3.13 1.35
N LYS A 36 -16.08 3.05 0.17
CA LYS A 36 -17.20 3.92 -0.22
C LYS A 36 -18.38 3.74 0.75
N LYS A 37 -19.08 4.84 1.09
CA LYS A 37 -20.28 4.80 1.93
C LYS A 37 -21.36 3.95 1.23
N GLY A 38 -21.99 3.04 1.97
CA GLY A 38 -23.00 2.12 1.44
C GLY A 38 -22.43 0.94 0.63
N ALA A 39 -21.11 0.86 0.44
CA ALA A 39 -20.51 -0.36 -0.05
C ALA A 39 -20.67 -1.46 1.01
N ASN A 40 -21.07 -2.66 0.60
CA ASN A 40 -21.02 -3.88 1.41
C ASN A 40 -19.78 -4.69 1.01
N PRO A 41 -18.57 -4.33 1.51
CA PRO A 41 -17.35 -5.00 1.14
C PRO A 41 -17.36 -6.46 1.59
N LYS A 42 -17.44 -7.39 0.63
CA LYS A 42 -17.11 -8.80 0.90
C LYS A 42 -15.60 -8.92 1.17
N LYS A 43 -15.23 -9.68 2.20
CA LYS A 43 -13.82 -9.92 2.57
C LYS A 43 -12.94 -10.34 1.39
N ALA A 44 -13.44 -11.23 0.53
CA ALA A 44 -12.73 -11.68 -0.67
C ALA A 44 -12.42 -10.56 -1.67
N LYS A 45 -13.33 -9.58 -1.83
CA LYS A 45 -13.10 -8.41 -2.69
C LYS A 45 -12.06 -7.47 -2.09
N ALA A 46 -12.16 -7.21 -0.78
CA ALA A 46 -11.18 -6.40 -0.05
C ALA A 46 -9.78 -7.05 -0.10
N GLU A 47 -9.69 -8.37 0.01
CA GLU A 47 -8.45 -9.12 -0.10
C GLU A 47 -7.81 -8.98 -1.50
N LYS A 48 -8.61 -9.10 -2.58
CA LYS A 48 -8.12 -8.90 -3.95
C LYS A 48 -7.54 -7.49 -4.15
N ILE A 49 -8.18 -6.48 -3.58
CA ILE A 49 -7.70 -5.09 -3.60
C ILE A 49 -6.42 -4.94 -2.76
N ALA A 50 -6.35 -5.56 -1.58
CA ALA A 50 -5.16 -5.56 -0.74
C ALA A 50 -3.95 -6.16 -1.49
N ARG A 51 -4.13 -7.30 -2.18
CA ARG A 51 -3.07 -7.89 -3.04
C ARG A 51 -2.65 -6.95 -4.16
N THR A 52 -3.59 -6.22 -4.74
CA THR A 52 -3.30 -5.26 -5.81
C THR A 52 -2.48 -4.08 -5.28
N ILE A 53 -2.82 -3.55 -4.11
CA ILE A 53 -2.07 -2.49 -3.43
C ILE A 53 -0.65 -2.97 -3.09
N ASP A 54 -0.51 -4.14 -2.43
CA ASP A 54 0.79 -4.73 -2.08
C ASP A 54 1.66 -4.95 -3.32
N SER A 55 1.08 -5.48 -4.41
CA SER A 55 1.77 -5.66 -5.68
C SER A 55 2.26 -4.33 -6.28
N ILE A 56 1.45 -3.27 -6.23
CA ILE A 56 1.86 -1.94 -6.71
C ILE A 56 3.01 -1.40 -5.86
N LEU A 57 2.91 -1.51 -4.53
CA LEU A 57 3.96 -1.02 -3.62
C LEU A 57 5.31 -1.73 -3.88
N ARG A 58 5.28 -3.05 -4.03
CA ARG A 58 6.49 -3.83 -4.30
C ARG A 58 7.06 -3.59 -5.69
N CYS A 59 6.23 -3.69 -6.73
CA CYS A 59 6.72 -3.64 -8.10
C CYS A 59 7.14 -2.22 -8.51
N THR A 60 6.44 -1.19 -8.03
CA THR A 60 6.70 0.19 -8.46
C THR A 60 7.69 0.90 -7.54
N PHE A 61 7.64 0.65 -6.23
CA PHE A 61 8.42 1.40 -5.25
C PHE A 61 9.45 0.54 -4.50
N GLY A 62 9.47 -0.78 -4.71
CA GLY A 62 10.32 -1.69 -3.95
C GLY A 62 9.95 -1.77 -2.46
N LEU A 63 8.75 -1.30 -2.08
CA LEU A 63 8.33 -1.25 -0.68
C LEU A 63 7.52 -2.49 -0.31
N GLN A 64 7.86 -3.09 0.82
CA GLN A 64 7.06 -4.15 1.44
C GLN A 64 6.08 -3.54 2.44
N CYS A 65 4.80 -3.71 2.19
CA CYS A 65 3.77 -3.31 3.14
C CYS A 65 3.68 -4.35 4.27
N ALA A 66 3.59 -3.93 5.53
CA ALA A 66 3.36 -4.85 6.65
C ALA A 66 1.87 -5.19 6.76
N LYS A 67 1.01 -4.17 6.71
CA LYS A 67 -0.44 -4.27 6.90
C LYS A 67 -1.20 -3.36 5.94
N ILE A 68 -2.29 -3.88 5.39
CA ILE A 68 -3.27 -3.11 4.62
C ILE A 68 -4.60 -3.22 5.35
N GLU A 69 -5.12 -2.07 5.76
CA GLU A 69 -6.32 -1.96 6.59
C GLU A 69 -7.40 -1.15 5.91
N PHE A 70 -8.62 -1.68 5.97
CA PHE A 70 -9.81 -1.07 5.38
C PHE A 70 -10.72 -0.55 6.48
N TYR A 71 -11.21 0.66 6.31
CA TYR A 71 -12.04 1.36 7.28
C TYR A 71 -13.36 1.82 6.67
N ALA A 72 -14.37 2.01 7.52
CA ALA A 72 -15.61 2.67 7.13
C ALA A 72 -15.34 4.12 6.70
N ALA A 73 -16.17 4.63 5.79
CA ALA A 73 -16.03 5.99 5.26
C ALA A 73 -16.00 7.04 6.38
N GLY A 74 -15.01 7.94 6.33
CA GLY A 74 -14.87 9.08 7.24
C GLY A 74 -14.39 8.74 8.65
N LYS A 75 -13.96 7.50 8.94
CA LYS A 75 -13.51 7.10 10.28
C LYS A 75 -12.00 7.17 10.46
N ALA A 76 -11.24 6.95 9.39
CA ALA A 76 -9.80 6.72 9.48
C ALA A 76 -8.97 7.87 8.94
N ILE A 77 -9.36 8.42 7.78
CA ILE A 77 -8.52 9.36 7.05
C ILE A 77 -8.98 10.78 7.34
N GLU A 78 -8.33 11.38 8.33
CA GLU A 78 -8.55 12.77 8.71
C GLU A 78 -7.89 13.72 7.71
N LYS A 79 -8.59 14.80 7.37
CA LYS A 79 -8.14 15.78 6.38
C LYS A 79 -8.21 17.20 6.95
N THR A 80 -7.36 18.06 6.42
CA THR A 80 -7.45 19.52 6.62
C THR A 80 -8.67 20.08 5.89
N THR A 81 -9.01 21.34 6.17
CA THR A 81 -10.01 22.12 5.43
C THR A 81 -9.70 22.15 3.92
N SER A 82 -8.43 22.21 3.55
CA SER A 82 -7.95 22.11 2.16
C SER A 82 -7.98 20.70 1.55
N GLY A 83 -8.44 19.69 2.30
CA GLY A 83 -8.58 18.32 1.81
C GLY A 83 -7.29 17.49 1.79
N LYS A 84 -6.19 17.99 2.38
CA LYS A 84 -4.94 17.25 2.52
C LYS A 84 -5.00 16.27 3.71
N PRO A 85 -4.45 15.05 3.59
CA PRO A 85 -4.43 14.11 4.71
C PRO A 85 -3.54 14.59 5.85
N ARG A 86 -4.05 14.55 7.09
CA ARG A 86 -3.30 14.90 8.31
C ARG A 86 -2.48 13.70 8.80
N ARG A 87 -1.38 13.38 8.10
CA ARG A 87 -0.61 12.13 8.31
C ARG A 87 -0.13 11.93 9.75
N GLN A 88 0.39 12.97 10.40
CA GLN A 88 0.90 12.87 11.77
C GLN A 88 -0.22 12.58 12.79
N ALA A 89 -1.38 13.23 12.66
CA ALA A 89 -2.54 12.96 13.51
C ALA A 89 -3.04 11.52 13.30
N MET A 90 -3.10 11.05 12.05
CA MET A 90 -3.46 9.65 11.74
C MET A 90 -2.45 8.65 12.31
N LEU A 91 -1.15 8.93 12.20
CA LEU A 91 -0.10 8.09 12.76
C LEU A 91 -0.25 7.95 14.28
N HIS A 92 -0.43 9.07 14.99
CA HIS A 92 -0.66 9.05 16.44
C HIS A 92 -1.93 8.27 16.81
N LYS A 93 -3.02 8.44 16.05
CA LYS A 93 -4.28 7.71 16.25
C LYS A 93 -4.12 6.20 15.99
N TYR A 94 -3.33 5.84 14.99
CA TYR A 94 -3.04 4.46 14.63
C TYR A 94 -2.18 3.78 15.70
N VAL A 95 -1.06 4.40 16.09
CA VAL A 95 -0.14 3.87 17.11
C VAL A 95 -0.81 3.76 18.48
N SER A 96 -1.70 4.69 18.83
CA SER A 96 -2.48 4.61 20.08
C SER A 96 -3.58 3.55 20.07
N GLY A 97 -3.76 2.79 18.98
CA GLY A 97 -4.76 1.71 18.89
C GLY A 97 -6.21 2.19 18.84
N LYS A 98 -6.46 3.48 18.62
CA LYS A 98 -7.81 4.08 18.60
C LYS A 98 -8.54 3.90 17.26
N MET A 99 -8.02 3.07 16.36
CA MET A 99 -8.57 2.85 15.02
C MET A 99 -9.16 1.44 14.94
N ASN A 100 -10.41 1.34 14.49
CA ASN A 100 -11.13 0.07 14.36
C ASN A 100 -11.29 -0.31 12.87
N PRO A 101 -10.41 -1.14 12.32
CA PRO A 101 -10.50 -1.57 10.93
C PRO A 101 -11.64 -2.57 10.71
N LEU A 102 -12.27 -2.49 9.54
CA LEU A 102 -13.24 -3.48 9.05
C LEU A 102 -12.54 -4.77 8.62
N PHE A 103 -11.40 -4.62 7.93
CA PHE A 103 -10.57 -5.75 7.51
C PHE A 103 -9.11 -5.39 7.67
N VAL A 104 -8.33 -6.37 8.13
CA VAL A 104 -6.88 -6.28 8.25
C VAL A 104 -6.25 -7.40 7.42
N PHE A 105 -5.36 -7.03 6.51
CA PHE A 105 -4.59 -7.98 5.72
C PHE A 105 -3.11 -7.78 5.98
N THR A 106 -2.44 -8.82 6.46
CA THR A 106 -0.99 -8.82 6.63
C THR A 106 -0.32 -9.32 5.36
N ALA A 107 0.75 -8.68 4.91
CA ALA A 107 1.38 -9.02 3.63
C ALA A 107 1.94 -10.45 3.59
N ALA A 108 2.38 -10.99 4.72
CA ALA A 108 2.78 -12.40 4.84
C ALA A 108 1.65 -13.36 4.41
N LYS A 109 0.38 -13.04 4.71
CA LYS A 109 -0.78 -13.86 4.33
C LYS A 109 -1.17 -13.67 2.86
N LEU A 110 -0.89 -12.50 2.29
CA LEU A 110 -1.23 -12.20 0.90
C LEU A 110 -0.38 -12.97 -0.11
N LEU A 111 0.87 -13.33 0.24
CA LEU A 111 1.78 -14.07 -0.64
C LEU A 111 1.48 -15.57 -0.72
N ASN A 112 1.03 -16.19 0.38
CA ASN A 112 0.91 -17.65 0.49
C ASN A 112 -0.27 -18.28 -0.28
N THR A 113 -1.11 -17.46 -0.90
CA THR A 113 -2.30 -17.91 -1.64
C THR A 113 -2.08 -18.00 -3.14
N ALA A 114 -0.88 -17.70 -3.63
CA ALA A 114 -0.46 -17.97 -5.01
C ALA A 114 0.04 -19.41 -5.21
N ALA A 115 0.13 -20.21 -4.14
CA ALA A 115 0.42 -21.64 -4.30
C ALA A 115 -0.70 -22.29 -5.12
N PRO A 116 -0.40 -22.98 -6.24
CA PRO A 116 -1.40 -23.59 -7.08
C PRO A 116 -2.21 -24.57 -6.23
N SER A 117 -3.50 -24.29 -6.05
CA SER A 117 -4.39 -25.20 -5.34
C SER A 117 -4.26 -26.59 -6.00
N LYS A 118 -4.01 -27.62 -5.20
CA LYS A 118 -3.75 -29.00 -5.65
C LYS A 118 -4.85 -29.60 -6.56
N LYS A 119 -5.98 -28.91 -6.75
CA LYS A 119 -7.07 -29.30 -7.65
C LYS A 119 -6.78 -29.13 -9.14
N SER A 120 -5.82 -28.29 -9.56
CA SER A 120 -5.47 -28.18 -11.00
C SER A 120 -4.55 -29.29 -11.51
N ARG A 121 -3.98 -30.12 -10.61
CA ARG A 121 -3.03 -31.18 -10.99
C ARG A 121 -3.71 -32.44 -11.55
N SER A 122 -5.03 -32.61 -11.37
CA SER A 122 -5.74 -33.78 -11.93
C SER A 122 -6.16 -33.61 -13.39
N GLN A 123 -6.27 -32.38 -13.91
CA GLN A 123 -6.61 -32.15 -15.32
C GLN A 123 -5.39 -32.15 -16.26
N MET A 124 -4.20 -31.75 -15.77
CA MET A 124 -2.97 -31.81 -16.58
C MET A 124 -2.49 -33.24 -16.90
N LYS A 125 -3.01 -34.28 -16.22
CA LYS A 125 -2.70 -35.68 -16.57
C LYS A 125 -3.50 -36.21 -17.76
N LYS A 126 -4.59 -35.55 -18.18
CA LYS A 126 -5.36 -35.98 -19.36
C LYS A 126 -4.84 -35.40 -20.68
N GLU A 127 -4.20 -34.22 -20.68
CA GLU A 127 -3.64 -33.64 -21.92
C GLU A 127 -2.29 -34.21 -22.35
N LYS A 128 -1.49 -34.78 -21.44
CA LYS A 128 -0.22 -35.43 -21.84
C LYS A 128 -0.41 -36.73 -22.62
N LYS A 129 -1.63 -37.24 -22.78
CA LYS A 129 -1.90 -38.44 -23.60
C LYS A 129 -2.31 -38.11 -25.05
N SER A 130 -2.65 -36.86 -25.38
CA SER A 130 -3.03 -36.48 -26.76
C SER A 130 -1.88 -35.91 -27.59
N LEU A 131 -0.80 -35.43 -26.97
CA LEU A 131 0.32 -34.78 -27.69
C LEU A 131 1.45 -35.74 -28.11
N LYS A 132 1.26 -37.06 -28.00
CA LYS A 132 2.27 -38.05 -28.44
C LYS A 132 2.04 -38.58 -29.87
N LYS A 133 1.19 -37.92 -30.68
CA LYS A 133 0.81 -38.39 -32.03
C LYS A 133 1.16 -37.43 -33.18
N MET A 134 2.04 -36.46 -32.97
CA MET A 134 2.52 -35.56 -34.02
C MET A 134 4.02 -35.34 -33.92
N GLU A 135 4.79 -36.43 -33.92
CA GLU A 135 6.17 -36.42 -34.42
C GLU A 135 6.11 -36.81 -35.90
N SER A 136 6.12 -35.84 -36.80
CA SER A 136 6.85 -35.95 -38.05
C SER A 136 6.86 -34.62 -38.77
N SER A 137 8.03 -34.33 -39.33
CA SER A 137 8.31 -33.41 -40.44
C SER A 137 8.72 -31.97 -40.11
N LYS A 138 9.97 -31.72 -40.52
CA LYS A 138 10.57 -30.49 -41.04
C LYS A 138 11.15 -29.49 -40.05
N SER A 139 12.42 -29.73 -39.75
CA SER A 139 13.44 -28.75 -39.45
C SER A 139 13.73 -27.82 -40.65
N PRO A 140 13.69 -26.50 -40.49
CA PRO A 140 14.39 -25.56 -41.35
C PRO A 140 15.76 -25.19 -40.77
N LYS A 141 16.71 -25.01 -41.68
CA LYS A 141 18.10 -24.59 -41.43
C LYS A 141 18.19 -23.10 -41.06
N MET A 142 19.27 -22.81 -40.33
CA MET A 142 19.92 -21.54 -40.00
C MET A 142 19.54 -20.28 -40.78
N ASP A 143 19.52 -19.15 -40.06
CA ASP A 143 20.37 -18.02 -40.47
C ASP A 143 20.90 -17.26 -39.26
N SER A 144 22.21 -17.03 -39.25
CA SER A 144 23.00 -16.51 -38.12
C SER A 144 23.74 -15.26 -38.56
N SER A 145 23.06 -14.11 -38.60
CA SER A 145 23.72 -12.81 -38.65
C SER A 145 22.75 -11.69 -38.33
N LYS A 146 22.76 -11.22 -37.09
CA LYS A 146 22.46 -9.82 -36.71
C LYS A 146 22.78 -9.62 -35.23
N SER A 147 23.99 -9.16 -35.00
CA SER A 147 24.45 -8.61 -33.72
C SER A 147 23.60 -7.38 -33.36
N PRO A 148 22.99 -7.32 -32.17
CA PRO A 148 22.37 -6.09 -31.69
C PRO A 148 23.45 -5.08 -31.29
N LYS A 149 23.30 -3.84 -31.77
CA LYS A 149 24.16 -2.71 -31.42
C LYS A 149 24.01 -2.40 -29.92
N PRO A 150 25.11 -2.10 -29.18
CA PRO A 150 25.03 -1.66 -27.80
C PRO A 150 24.43 -0.24 -27.74
N CYS A 151 23.29 -0.10 -27.08
CA CYS A 151 22.66 1.19 -26.83
C CYS A 151 23.34 1.86 -25.63
N LEU A 152 23.75 3.10 -25.88
CA LEU A 152 24.45 4.05 -25.02
C LEU A 152 23.92 4.15 -23.58
N SER A 153 24.88 4.22 -22.65
CA SER A 153 24.75 4.58 -21.25
C SER A 153 24.24 6.02 -21.04
N PRO A 154 23.30 6.28 -20.12
CA PRO A 154 22.98 7.64 -19.68
C PRO A 154 24.12 8.24 -18.84
N GLN A 155 24.55 9.43 -19.25
CA GLN A 155 25.54 10.25 -18.57
C GLN A 155 25.04 10.70 -17.19
N THR A 156 25.94 10.61 -16.23
CA THR A 156 25.84 11.17 -14.89
C THR A 156 25.96 12.69 -14.97
N THR A 157 24.89 13.43 -14.73
CA THR A 157 24.98 14.86 -14.39
C THR A 157 25.08 15.00 -12.87
N GLN A 158 26.30 15.21 -12.40
CA GLN A 158 26.57 15.89 -11.14
C GLN A 158 26.31 17.38 -11.34
N SER A 159 25.55 18.00 -10.44
CA SER A 159 25.62 19.43 -10.14
C SER A 159 24.59 19.79 -9.07
N GLY A 160 25.02 20.52 -8.05
CA GLY A 160 24.10 21.37 -7.29
C GLY A 160 24.16 21.24 -5.78
N ASP A 161 25.29 21.66 -5.23
CA ASP A 161 25.48 22.14 -3.87
C ASP A 161 24.32 22.99 -3.29
N VAL A 162 24.12 22.78 -2.00
CA VAL A 162 23.88 23.80 -0.96
C VAL A 162 22.70 24.74 -1.15
N PHE A 163 21.64 24.53 -0.37
CA PHE A 163 20.98 25.67 0.29
C PHE A 163 20.58 25.30 1.72
N ASN A 164 21.45 25.71 2.64
CA ASN A 164 21.21 25.74 4.07
C ASN A 164 20.37 26.99 4.37
N LYS A 165 19.15 26.83 4.89
CA LYS A 165 18.43 27.91 5.57
C LYS A 165 17.87 27.36 6.88
N ASN A 166 18.62 27.65 7.94
CA ASN A 166 18.10 27.74 9.31
C ASN A 166 16.96 28.76 9.32
N GLU A 167 15.71 28.30 9.26
CA GLU A 167 14.60 29.08 9.78
C GLU A 167 14.46 28.75 11.27
N GLN A 168 14.91 29.70 12.08
CA GLN A 168 14.74 29.75 13.51
C GLN A 168 13.24 30.03 13.78
N ILE A 169 12.49 28.98 14.12
CA ILE A 169 11.07 29.11 14.42
C ILE A 169 10.96 29.63 15.86
N ASP A 170 10.55 30.89 15.99
CA ASP A 170 10.25 31.56 17.24
C ASP A 170 9.00 30.92 17.87
N LEU A 171 9.20 30.12 18.93
CA LEU A 171 8.13 29.49 19.69
C LEU A 171 7.52 30.54 20.64
N GLY A 172 6.56 31.29 20.11
CA GLY A 172 5.69 32.16 20.90
C GLY A 172 5.07 31.38 22.05
N LYS A 173 5.39 31.79 23.28
CA LYS A 173 4.85 31.24 24.53
C LYS A 173 3.32 31.29 24.52
N PRO A 174 2.60 30.19 24.80
CA PRO A 174 1.16 30.26 25.01
C PRO A 174 0.86 31.01 26.31
N LYS A 175 0.03 32.05 26.19
CA LYS A 175 -0.51 32.85 27.27
C LYS A 175 -1.54 31.99 28.01
N ILE A 176 -1.15 31.38 29.13
CA ILE A 176 -2.05 30.68 30.03
C ILE A 176 -2.94 31.75 30.67
N LYS A 177 -4.23 31.76 30.31
CA LYS A 177 -5.26 32.45 31.07
C LYS A 177 -5.77 31.46 32.09
N GLU A 178 -5.41 31.69 33.35
CA GLU A 178 -6.07 31.08 34.49
C GLU A 178 -7.52 31.57 34.49
N ALA A 179 -8.45 30.63 34.37
CA ALA A 179 -9.86 30.87 34.63
C ALA A 179 -10.11 30.39 36.05
N GLU A 180 -10.21 31.35 36.96
CA GLU A 180 -10.89 31.20 38.23
C GLU A 180 -12.35 30.87 37.92
N GLU A 181 -12.85 29.75 38.44
CA GLU A 181 -14.29 29.54 38.56
C GLU A 181 -14.55 29.18 40.03
N GLU A 182 -14.80 30.24 40.79
CA GLU A 182 -15.56 30.18 42.04
C GLU A 182 -16.97 29.66 41.73
N GLY A 183 -17.44 28.75 42.57
CA GLY A 183 -18.79 28.20 42.46
C GLY A 183 -19.21 27.59 43.79
N GLU A 184 -19.52 28.45 44.75
CA GLU A 184 -20.38 28.16 45.90
C GLU A 184 -21.77 27.69 45.42
N GLY A 185 -22.42 26.81 46.17
CA GLY A 185 -23.83 26.49 45.92
C GLY A 185 -24.37 25.29 46.68
N GLU A 186 -25.10 25.59 47.76
CA GLU A 186 -25.74 24.73 48.76
C GLU A 186 -26.69 23.63 48.23
N GLY A 187 -26.86 22.59 49.05
CA GLY A 187 -27.88 21.55 48.94
C GLY A 187 -27.67 20.40 49.92
#